data_AF-A0A1F8N9Y7-F1
#
_entry.id   AF-A0A1F8N9Y7-F1
#
_cell.length_a   1.000
_cell.length_b   1.000
_cell.length_c   1.000
_cell.angle_alpha   90.00
_cell.angle_beta   90.00
_cell.angle_gamma   90.00
#
_symmetry.space_group_name_H-M   'P 1'
#
loop_
_entity.id
_entity.type
_entity.pdbx_description
1 polymer ?
#
loop_
_entity_poly.entity_id
_entity_poly.type
_entity_poly.pdbx_seq_one_letter_code
_entity_poly.pdbx_strand_id
1 'polypeptide(L)'
;MMILLTIYTIYFVKLTHYLSFPRIMPQFLLSISMLLEKIEQLAFLKRFNDEKFRSPLFGKPVGIIGHGGGTEEICKYYKEPVIDSIWNALSYPVEMNIIGIDNEQPRGVTFPVKNVRKDIKSIFPVQEYDWGDIELRLSTLVHNVLREALKRL
;
A
#
# COMPACT_ATOMS: atom_id res chain seq x y z
N MET A 1 -16.21 -13.03 -18.13
CA MET A 1 -15.79 -13.89 -17.00
C MET A 1 -15.94 -13.07 -15.74
N MET A 2 -17.02 -13.32 -15.02
CA MET A 2 -17.52 -12.53 -13.91
C MET A 2 -16.81 -13.03 -12.64
N ILE A 3 -15.74 -12.35 -12.23
CA ILE A 3 -15.04 -12.69 -10.98
C ILE A 3 -15.74 -11.96 -9.85
N LEU A 4 -16.37 -12.76 -9.01
CA LEU A 4 -17.05 -12.43 -7.77
C LEU A 4 -16.15 -11.55 -6.89
N LEU A 5 -16.42 -10.25 -6.86
CA LEU A 5 -15.79 -9.28 -5.94
C LEU A 5 -16.51 -9.38 -4.58
N THR A 6 -16.24 -10.45 -3.84
CA THR A 6 -16.46 -10.44 -2.39
C THR A 6 -15.33 -9.59 -1.81
N ILE A 7 -15.70 -8.40 -1.31
CA ILE A 7 -14.82 -7.26 -1.04
C ILE A 7 -13.84 -7.57 0.11
N TYR A 8 -12.68 -8.13 -0.22
CA TYR A 8 -11.48 -8.04 0.60
C TYR A 8 -10.58 -6.99 -0.07
N THR A 9 -10.63 -5.74 0.42
CA THR A 9 -9.92 -4.63 -0.21
C THR A 9 -8.42 -4.73 0.11
N ILE A 10 -7.63 -5.18 -0.86
CA ILE A 10 -6.16 -5.10 -0.83
C ILE A 10 -5.77 -4.00 -1.83
N TYR A 11 -5.08 -2.96 -1.35
CA TYR A 11 -4.53 -1.94 -2.25
C TYR A 11 -3.10 -2.34 -2.66
N PHE A 12 -2.90 -2.51 -3.96
CA PHE A 12 -1.57 -2.74 -4.55
C PHE A 12 -0.94 -1.41 -4.94
N VAL A 13 0.22 -1.09 -4.37
CA VAL A 13 1.00 0.11 -4.75
C VAL A 13 2.36 -0.31 -5.30
N LYS A 14 2.51 -0.21 -6.63
CA LYS A 14 3.79 -0.42 -7.32
C LYS A 14 4.53 0.91 -7.42
N LEU A 15 5.61 1.10 -6.66
CA LEU A 15 6.52 2.24 -6.84
C LEU A 15 7.71 1.77 -7.67
N THR A 16 7.90 2.41 -8.82
CA THR A 16 9.16 2.35 -9.57
C THR A 16 9.85 3.70 -9.39
N HIS A 17 11.08 3.68 -8.87
CA HIS A 17 11.80 4.88 -8.47
C HIS A 17 12.48 5.61 -9.64
N TYR A 18 12.40 6.94 -9.59
CA TYR A 18 13.50 7.87 -9.89
C TYR A 18 13.43 9.04 -8.87
N LEU A 19 13.69 8.76 -7.58
CA LEU A 19 13.96 9.84 -6.62
C LEU A 19 15.46 10.15 -6.61
N SER A 20 15.86 11.03 -7.53
CA SER A 20 17.09 11.83 -7.37
C SER A 20 17.00 13.21 -8.04
N PHE A 21 15.82 13.67 -8.46
CA PHE A 21 15.66 14.99 -9.09
C PHE A 21 14.41 15.74 -8.59
N PRO A 22 14.53 16.99 -8.10
CA PRO A 22 13.43 17.75 -7.50
C PRO A 22 12.49 18.40 -8.54
N ARG A 23 12.18 17.74 -9.66
CA ARG A 23 11.37 18.35 -10.73
C ARG A 23 10.14 17.58 -11.21
N ILE A 24 9.95 16.32 -10.81
CA ILE A 24 8.76 15.57 -11.23
C ILE A 24 8.37 14.65 -10.06
N MET A 25 7.37 15.05 -9.28
CA MET A 25 6.66 14.08 -8.45
C MET A 25 6.11 13.00 -9.41
N PRO A 26 6.50 11.72 -9.29
CA PRO A 26 6.13 10.72 -10.27
C PRO A 26 4.61 10.66 -10.40
N GLN A 27 4.11 10.72 -11.64
CA GLN A 27 2.68 10.80 -12.00
C GLN A 27 1.79 9.81 -11.22
N PHE A 28 2.35 8.63 -10.89
CA PHE A 28 1.70 7.59 -10.11
C PHE A 28 1.41 8.02 -8.65
N LEU A 29 2.37 8.64 -7.97
CA LEU A 29 2.16 9.17 -6.62
C LEU A 29 1.04 10.23 -6.63
N LEU A 30 1.05 11.12 -7.63
CA LEU A 30 -0.01 12.12 -7.79
C LEU A 30 -1.39 11.47 -7.94
N SER A 31 -1.52 10.44 -8.79
CA SER A 31 -2.80 9.77 -9.01
C SER A 31 -3.35 9.05 -7.77
N ILE A 32 -2.47 8.42 -6.97
CA ILE A 32 -2.87 7.80 -5.70
C ILE A 32 -3.22 8.87 -4.67
N SER A 33 -2.43 9.93 -4.55
CA SER A 33 -2.73 11.05 -3.64
C SER A 33 -4.08 11.68 -3.95
N MET A 34 -4.40 11.91 -5.22
CA MET A 34 -5.72 12.43 -5.62
C MET A 34 -6.87 11.48 -5.27
N LEU A 35 -6.67 10.17 -5.41
CA LEU A 35 -7.66 9.17 -5.02
C LEU A 35 -7.86 9.14 -3.49
N LEU A 36 -6.76 9.13 -2.74
CA LEU A 36 -6.79 9.13 -1.27
C LEU A 36 -7.46 10.40 -0.73
N GLU A 37 -7.08 11.56 -1.26
CA GLU A 37 -7.69 12.85 -0.92
C GLU A 37 -9.21 12.83 -1.20
N LYS A 38 -9.62 12.22 -2.32
CA LYS A 38 -11.06 12.10 -2.62
C LYS A 38 -11.78 11.18 -1.64
N ILE A 39 -11.18 10.06 -1.25
CA ILE A 39 -11.73 9.13 -0.26
C ILE A 39 -11.85 9.83 1.11
N GLU A 40 -10.80 10.52 1.55
CA GLU A 40 -10.81 11.32 2.77
C GLU A 40 -11.90 12.37 2.74
N GLN A 41 -12.01 13.15 1.66
CA GLN A 41 -13.03 14.18 1.49
C GLN A 41 -14.44 13.60 1.65
N LEU A 42 -14.72 12.45 1.04
CA LEU A 42 -16.04 11.79 1.10
C LEU A 42 -16.37 11.29 2.52
N ALA A 43 -15.38 10.78 3.26
CA ALA A 43 -15.57 10.35 4.64
C ALA A 43 -15.68 11.55 5.59
N PHE A 44 -14.80 12.53 5.44
CA PHE A 44 -14.69 13.72 6.29
C PHE A 44 -15.94 14.59 6.21
N LEU A 45 -16.36 15.00 5.01
CA LEU A 45 -17.45 15.97 4.86
C LEU A 45 -18.76 15.42 5.42
N LYS A 46 -19.03 14.13 5.24
CA LYS A 46 -20.21 13.48 5.82
C LYS A 46 -20.11 13.43 7.33
N ARG A 47 -18.96 13.05 7.88
CA ARG A 47 -18.74 12.98 9.34
C ARG A 47 -18.76 14.36 10.00
N PHE A 48 -18.30 15.39 9.32
CA PHE A 48 -18.33 16.77 9.83
C PHE A 48 -19.76 17.27 10.03
N ASN A 49 -20.69 16.85 9.15
CA ASN A 49 -22.10 17.22 9.27
C ASN A 49 -22.89 16.26 10.19
N ASP A 50 -22.43 15.02 10.35
CA ASP A 50 -22.99 14.02 11.25
C ASP A 50 -21.86 13.22 11.91
N GLU A 51 -21.55 13.51 13.18
CA GLU A 51 -20.47 12.86 13.91
C GLU A 51 -20.68 11.33 14.09
N LYS A 52 -21.92 10.85 13.93
CA LYS A 52 -22.25 9.43 13.98
C LYS A 52 -22.01 8.73 12.64
N PHE A 53 -21.88 9.47 11.55
CA PHE A 53 -21.59 8.90 10.25
C PHE A 53 -20.26 8.13 10.30
N ARG A 54 -20.27 6.96 9.68
CA ARG A 54 -19.08 6.14 9.44
C ARG A 54 -19.01 5.79 7.97
N SER A 55 -17.80 5.83 7.41
CA SER A 55 -17.55 5.42 6.03
C SER A 55 -18.03 3.98 5.79
N PRO A 56 -18.49 3.62 4.58
CA PRO A 56 -18.72 2.22 4.20
C PRO A 56 -17.48 1.31 4.34
N LEU A 57 -16.30 1.91 4.49
CA LEU A 57 -15.03 1.22 4.72
C LEU A 57 -14.65 1.13 6.20
N PHE A 58 -15.47 1.67 7.11
CA PHE A 58 -15.21 1.69 8.55
C PHE A 58 -14.94 0.28 9.10
N GLY A 59 -13.79 0.14 9.75
CA GLY A 59 -13.30 -1.10 10.34
C GLY A 59 -13.04 -2.23 9.35
N LYS A 60 -13.20 -2.02 8.04
CA LYS A 60 -12.87 -3.05 7.05
C LYS A 60 -11.35 -3.26 7.04
N PRO A 61 -10.88 -4.52 7.08
CA PRO A 61 -9.46 -4.79 7.06
C PRO A 61 -8.86 -4.42 5.71
N VAL A 62 -7.65 -3.87 5.74
CA VAL A 62 -6.89 -3.49 4.56
C VAL A 62 -5.42 -3.76 4.76
N GLY A 63 -4.81 -4.44 3.78
CA GLY A 63 -3.37 -4.59 3.68
C GLY A 63 -2.79 -3.55 2.73
N ILE A 64 -1.68 -2.93 3.13
CA ILE A 64 -0.92 -2.01 2.28
C ILE A 64 0.32 -2.77 1.79
N ILE A 65 0.56 -2.74 0.48
CA ILE A 65 1.73 -3.35 -0.15
C ILE A 65 2.52 -2.26 -0.85
N GLY A 66 3.77 -2.07 -0.43
CA GLY A 66 4.72 -1.18 -1.08
C GLY A 66 5.83 -1.96 -1.80
N HIS A 67 6.05 -1.67 -3.07
CA HIS A 67 7.22 -2.14 -3.80
C HIS A 67 8.04 -0.93 -4.20
N GLY A 68 9.35 -0.91 -3.92
CA GLY A 68 10.26 0.17 -4.28
C GLY A 68 11.54 -0.36 -4.93
N GLY A 69 12.26 0.49 -5.67
CA GLY A 69 13.58 0.16 -6.20
C GLY A 69 14.67 0.29 -5.13
N GLY A 70 15.58 -0.68 -5.03
CA GLY A 70 16.71 -0.63 -4.11
C GLY A 70 16.74 -1.80 -3.13
N THR A 71 17.83 -1.88 -2.37
CA THR A 71 18.09 -2.93 -1.39
C THR A 71 17.22 -2.76 -0.12
N GLU A 72 17.21 -3.75 0.77
CA GLU A 72 16.44 -3.74 2.03
C GLU A 72 16.72 -2.48 2.89
N GLU A 73 17.95 -1.97 2.87
CA GLU A 73 18.33 -0.73 3.56
C GLU A 73 17.57 0.48 3.01
N ILE A 74 17.35 0.51 1.68
CA ILE A 74 16.64 1.59 1.01
C ILE A 74 15.13 1.48 1.29
N CYS A 75 14.58 0.26 1.45
CA CYS A 75 13.18 0.03 1.80
C CYS A 75 12.72 0.78 3.07
N LYS A 76 13.63 1.01 4.03
CA LYS A 76 13.32 1.82 5.23
C LYS A 76 12.92 3.25 4.87
N TYR A 77 13.56 3.85 3.87
CA TYR A 77 13.25 5.22 3.41
C TYR A 77 11.97 5.33 2.57
N TYR A 78 11.42 4.21 2.08
CA TYR A 78 10.10 4.20 1.42
C TYR A 78 8.95 4.08 2.41
N LYS A 79 9.22 3.40 3.53
CA LYS A 79 8.22 3.10 4.56
C LYS A 79 7.60 4.39 5.10
N GLU A 80 8.42 5.33 5.54
CA GLU A 80 7.94 6.57 6.15
C GLU A 80 7.13 7.45 5.18
N PRO A 81 7.62 7.86 4.01
CA PRO A 81 6.88 8.81 3.18
C PRO A 81 5.70 8.20 2.42
N VAL A 82 5.69 6.90 2.10
CA VAL A 82 4.64 6.32 1.26
C VAL A 82 3.65 5.48 2.06
N ILE A 83 4.14 4.54 2.87
CA ILE A 83 3.25 3.71 3.68
C ILE A 83 2.53 4.59 4.71
N ASP A 84 3.20 5.54 5.34
CA ASP A 84 2.52 6.39 6.34
C ASP A 84 1.52 7.35 5.71
N SER A 85 1.75 7.86 4.50
CA SER A 85 0.74 8.68 3.80
C SER A 85 -0.51 7.90 3.45
N ILE A 86 -0.38 6.68 2.93
CA ILE A 86 -1.52 5.81 2.64
C ILE A 86 -2.21 5.41 3.94
N TRP A 87 -1.42 5.05 4.96
CA TRP A 87 -1.91 4.69 6.28
C TRP A 87 -2.74 5.82 6.91
N ASN A 88 -2.25 7.06 6.89
CA ASN A 88 -2.95 8.22 7.42
C ASN A 88 -4.31 8.39 6.75
N ALA A 89 -4.35 8.36 5.42
CA ALA A 89 -5.56 8.51 4.64
C ALA A 89 -6.63 7.45 4.94
N LEU A 90 -6.20 6.21 5.12
CA LEU A 90 -7.09 5.09 5.42
C LEU A 90 -7.47 5.02 6.91
N SER A 91 -6.64 5.55 7.81
CA SER A 91 -6.87 5.49 9.26
C SER A 91 -7.84 6.55 9.74
N TYR A 92 -7.76 7.77 9.22
CA TYR A 92 -8.69 8.83 9.55
C TYR A 92 -8.85 9.76 8.34
N PRO A 93 -10.08 10.11 7.93
CA PRO A 93 -11.36 9.90 8.61
C PRO A 93 -12.08 8.61 8.19
N VAL A 94 -11.46 7.76 7.36
CA VAL A 94 -12.06 6.54 6.84
C VAL A 94 -12.17 5.45 7.90
N GLU A 95 -11.21 5.41 8.84
CA GLU A 95 -11.20 4.48 9.98
C GLU A 95 -11.21 3.00 9.55
N MET A 96 -10.41 2.66 8.52
CA MET A 96 -10.16 1.27 8.14
C MET A 96 -9.29 0.55 9.18
N ASN A 97 -9.39 -0.78 9.22
CA ASN A 97 -8.54 -1.60 10.06
C ASN A 97 -7.25 -1.97 9.29
N ILE A 98 -6.15 -1.30 9.61
CA ILE A 98 -4.88 -1.47 8.88
C ILE A 98 -4.18 -2.73 9.38
N ILE A 99 -3.88 -3.65 8.46
CA ILE A 99 -3.30 -4.95 8.77
C ILE A 99 -1.82 -4.99 8.36
N GLY A 100 -0.96 -5.29 9.32
CA GLY A 100 0.45 -5.58 9.11
C GLY A 100 0.76 -7.09 9.06
N ILE A 101 2.04 -7.41 8.93
CA ILE A 101 2.53 -8.80 9.01
C ILE A 101 3.08 -9.15 10.40
N ASP A 102 3.79 -8.21 11.05
CA ASP A 102 4.45 -8.36 12.34
C ASP A 102 4.71 -6.99 13.01
N ASN A 103 5.47 -6.98 14.10
CA ASN A 103 5.80 -5.77 14.85
C ASN A 103 6.78 -4.83 14.11
N GLU A 104 7.58 -5.36 13.18
CA GLU A 104 8.48 -4.55 12.36
C GLU A 104 7.72 -3.88 11.22
N GLN A 105 6.70 -4.54 10.68
CA GLN A 105 5.87 -4.10 9.57
C GLN A 105 4.38 -4.04 9.95
N PRO A 106 4.01 -3.15 10.90
CA PRO A 106 2.65 -3.09 11.45
C PRO A 106 1.63 -2.41 10.53
N ARG A 107 2.09 -1.68 9.51
CA ARG A 107 1.24 -0.85 8.62
C ARG A 107 1.18 -1.37 7.18
N GLY A 108 1.43 -2.66 7.02
CA GLY A 108 1.57 -3.29 5.70
C GLY A 108 3.01 -3.71 5.44
N VAL A 109 3.27 -4.16 4.22
CA VAL A 109 4.50 -4.87 3.85
C VAL A 109 5.24 -4.18 2.72
N THR A 110 6.57 -4.21 2.77
CA THR A 110 7.43 -3.78 1.67
C THR A 110 8.36 -4.89 1.17
N PHE A 111 8.67 -4.84 -0.13
CA PHE A 111 9.62 -5.75 -0.78
C PHE A 111 10.74 -4.97 -1.46
N PRO A 112 12.01 -5.31 -1.20
CA PRO A 112 13.14 -4.75 -1.93
C PRO A 112 13.30 -5.40 -3.30
N VAL A 113 14.08 -4.74 -4.15
CA VAL A 113 14.71 -5.39 -5.29
C VAL A 113 15.97 -6.10 -4.79
N LYS A 114 16.13 -7.39 -5.12
CA LYS A 114 17.29 -8.19 -4.72
C LYS A 114 18.57 -7.69 -5.38
N ASN A 115 18.50 -7.39 -6.67
CA ASN A 115 19.63 -6.89 -7.44
C ASN A 115 19.15 -6.04 -8.63
N VAL A 116 19.93 -5.02 -8.98
CA VAL A 116 19.67 -4.16 -10.13
C VAL A 116 20.91 -4.16 -11.00
N ARG A 117 20.79 -4.64 -12.24
CA ARG A 117 21.90 -4.65 -13.20
C ARG A 117 21.55 -3.90 -14.47
N LYS A 118 22.59 -3.32 -15.09
CA LYS A 118 22.47 -2.72 -16.43
C LYS A 118 22.37 -3.84 -17.47
N ASP A 119 21.50 -3.64 -18.45
CA ASP A 119 21.52 -4.41 -19.69
C ASP A 119 22.08 -3.53 -20.79
N ILE A 120 23.18 -3.96 -21.41
CA ILE A 120 23.83 -3.21 -22.50
C ILE A 120 22.95 -3.07 -23.74
N LYS A 121 21.89 -3.88 -23.86
CA LYS A 121 20.93 -3.85 -24.98
C LYS A 121 19.66 -3.05 -24.67
N SER A 122 19.54 -2.49 -23.47
CA SER A 122 18.32 -1.82 -23.02
C SER A 122 18.63 -0.54 -22.26
N ILE A 123 17.79 0.47 -22.44
CA ILE A 123 17.81 1.66 -21.58
C ILE A 123 17.22 1.38 -20.19
N PHE A 124 16.52 0.25 -20.02
CA PHE A 124 15.88 -0.13 -18.76
C PHE A 124 16.80 -1.06 -17.94
N PRO A 125 16.85 -0.86 -16.61
CA PRO A 125 17.58 -1.79 -15.74
C PRO A 125 16.84 -3.13 -15.63
N VAL A 126 17.60 -4.21 -15.43
CA VAL A 126 17.05 -5.51 -15.06
C VAL A 126 16.99 -5.58 -13.54
N GLN A 127 15.78 -5.80 -13.02
CA GLN A 127 15.51 -5.96 -11.60
C GLN A 127 15.29 -7.44 -11.30
N GLU A 128 16.04 -7.97 -10.35
CA GLU A 128 15.94 -9.34 -9.87
C GLU A 128 15.27 -9.33 -8.50
N TYR A 129 14.44 -10.33 -8.25
CA TYR A 129 13.61 -10.42 -7.05
C TYR A 129 13.83 -11.74 -6.32
N ASP A 130 13.70 -11.70 -5.00
CA ASP A 130 13.57 -12.91 -4.20
C ASP A 130 12.08 -13.30 -4.13
N TRP A 131 11.65 -14.13 -5.09
CA TRP A 131 10.24 -14.53 -5.17
C TRP A 131 9.78 -15.34 -3.96
N GLY A 132 10.67 -16.10 -3.32
CA GLY A 132 10.34 -16.87 -2.12
C GLY A 132 10.02 -15.97 -0.93
N ASP A 133 10.84 -14.92 -0.71
CA ASP A 133 10.57 -13.91 0.32
C ASP A 133 9.27 -13.13 0.03
N ILE A 134 9.07 -12.69 -1.22
CA ILE A 134 7.85 -11.96 -1.62
C ILE A 134 6.60 -12.82 -1.37
N GLU A 135 6.62 -14.09 -1.78
CA GLU A 135 5.49 -15.00 -1.59
C GLU A 135 5.19 -15.23 -0.10
N LEU A 136 6.21 -15.46 0.72
CA LEU A 136 6.06 -15.65 2.17
C LEU A 136 5.42 -14.42 2.83
N ARG A 137 5.94 -13.24 2.54
CA ARG A 137 5.46 -11.99 3.13
C ARG A 137 4.04 -11.63 2.63
N LEU A 138 3.76 -11.78 1.33
CA LEU A 138 2.42 -11.54 0.76
C LEU A 138 1.39 -12.51 1.31
N SER A 139 1.70 -13.81 1.31
CA SER A 139 0.80 -14.82 1.85
C SER A 139 0.49 -14.53 3.32
N THR A 140 1.49 -14.16 4.13
CA THR A 140 1.28 -13.78 5.54
C THR A 140 0.31 -12.59 5.66
N LEU A 141 0.51 -11.53 4.87
CA LEU A 141 -0.37 -10.37 4.88
C LEU A 141 -1.81 -10.74 4.49
N VAL A 142 -1.96 -11.51 3.41
CA VAL A 142 -3.27 -11.97 2.93
C VAL A 142 -3.98 -12.81 3.99
N HIS A 143 -3.27 -13.75 4.63
CA HIS A 143 -3.83 -14.55 5.73
C HIS A 143 -4.30 -13.67 6.89
N ASN A 144 -3.52 -12.67 7.28
CA ASN A 144 -3.90 -11.73 8.35
C ASN A 144 -5.14 -10.92 7.97
N VAL A 145 -5.22 -10.39 6.73
CA VAL A 145 -6.37 -9.63 6.23
C VAL A 145 -7.62 -10.50 6.19
N LEU A 146 -7.52 -11.71 5.65
CA LEU A 146 -8.64 -12.65 5.57
C LEU A 146 -9.12 -13.05 6.97
N ARG A 147 -8.21 -13.32 7.90
CA ARG A 147 -8.56 -13.62 9.30
C ARG A 147 -9.38 -12.50 9.92
N GLU A 148 -8.96 -11.24 9.79
CA GLU A 148 -9.72 -10.09 10.32
C GLU A 148 -11.04 -9.86 9.59
N ALA A 149 -11.10 -10.19 8.30
CA ALA A 149 -12.32 -10.04 7.53
C ALA A 149 -13.36 -11.11 7.88
N LEU A 150 -12.92 -12.36 8.13
CA LEU A 150 -13.76 -13.47 8.54
C LEU A 150 -14.33 -13.31 9.95
N LYS A 151 -13.61 -12.64 10.87
CA LYS A 151 -14.15 -12.28 12.20
C LYS A 151 -15.37 -11.35 12.15
N ARG A 152 -15.65 -10.74 11.00
CA ARG A 152 -16.74 -9.76 10.81
C ARG A 152 -17.95 -10.34 10.07
N LEU A 153 -17.87 -11.59 9.62
CA LEU A 153 -19.01 -12.36 9.09
C LEU A 153 -19.76 -13.02 10.25
#